data_AF-A0A7J3VDW6-F1
#
_entry.id   AF-A0A7J3VDW6-F1
#
_cell.length_a   1.000
_cell.length_b   1.000
_cell.length_c   1.000
_cell.angle_alpha   90.00
_cell.angle_beta   90.00
_cell.angle_gamma   90.00
#
_symmetry.space_group_name_H-M   'P 1'
#
loop_
_entity.id
_entity.type
_entity.pdbx_description
1 polymer ?
#
loop_
_entity_poly.entity_id
_entity_poly.type
_entity_poly.pdbx_seq_one_letter_code
_entity_poly.pdbx_strand_id
1 'polypeptide(L)'
;MIMKASPDSSKENNPKIGKRGCVYSLVCPKASQVRYVGKTVGKISIRLSKHKYRRNKSSSHKNNWLQLLEREGLLDDLQIVVIEECDILRLSKREKYWIAYYKKQGCDLTNVTPGGEVGSLGHRHSKEAKKKISEAAKRNKGRKASKEARKRISASLLGNTRRKGILFAEASKRKISKNRKGIPAWNKKKVVQLTLRGIVIKTWGSVD
;
A
#
# COMPACT_ATOMS: atom_id res chain seq x y z
N MET A 1 -18.01 -43.12 -30.33
CA MET A 1 -17.60 -41.70 -30.37
C MET A 1 -17.29 -41.28 -28.94
N ILE A 2 -16.01 -41.26 -28.56
CA ILE A 2 -15.57 -41.03 -27.18
C ILE A 2 -15.45 -39.51 -26.98
N MET A 3 -16.36 -38.91 -26.20
CA MET A 3 -16.25 -37.52 -25.78
C MET A 3 -15.10 -37.39 -24.78
N LYS A 4 -13.97 -36.83 -25.23
CA LYS A 4 -12.89 -36.39 -24.34
C LYS A 4 -13.35 -35.13 -23.62
N ALA A 5 -13.43 -35.21 -22.29
CA ALA A 5 -13.59 -34.04 -21.43
C ALA A 5 -12.37 -33.12 -21.61
N SER A 6 -12.62 -31.88 -22.03
CA SER A 6 -11.63 -30.80 -22.03
C SER A 6 -11.15 -30.54 -20.60
N PRO A 7 -9.84 -30.56 -20.31
CA PRO A 7 -9.34 -30.09 -19.03
C PRO A 7 -9.40 -28.56 -19.03
N ASP A 8 -10.34 -28.01 -18.27
CA ASP A 8 -10.49 -26.57 -18.06
C ASP A 8 -9.21 -26.01 -17.43
N SER A 9 -8.37 -25.44 -18.28
CA SER A 9 -7.09 -24.82 -17.97
C SER A 9 -7.32 -23.40 -17.49
N SER A 10 -7.83 -23.24 -16.27
CA SER A 10 -7.80 -21.94 -15.58
C SER A 10 -7.52 -22.11 -14.09
N LYS A 11 -6.39 -22.75 -13.75
CA LYS A 11 -5.76 -22.53 -12.44
C LYS A 11 -5.12 -21.13 -12.46
N GLU A 12 -5.95 -20.10 -12.25
CA GLU A 12 -5.46 -18.80 -11.80
C GLU A 12 -4.68 -19.02 -10.50
N ASN A 13 -3.35 -18.84 -10.55
CA ASN A 13 -2.48 -18.85 -9.38
C ASN A 13 -2.89 -17.68 -8.47
N ASN A 14 -3.85 -17.90 -7.58
CA ASN A 14 -4.28 -16.91 -6.61
C ASN A 14 -3.18 -16.76 -5.55
N PRO A 15 -2.49 -15.61 -5.43
CA PRO A 15 -1.32 -15.40 -4.55
C PRO A 15 -1.66 -15.39 -3.04
N LYS A 16 -2.85 -15.87 -2.68
CA LYS A 16 -3.43 -15.91 -1.34
C LYS A 16 -3.67 -17.34 -0.83
N ILE A 17 -3.47 -18.36 -1.66
CA ILE A 17 -3.57 -19.77 -1.25
C ILE A 17 -2.52 -20.05 -0.16
N GLY A 18 -2.95 -20.65 0.96
CA GLY A 18 -2.12 -20.98 2.12
C GLY A 18 -1.84 -19.84 3.10
N LYS A 19 -2.33 -18.61 2.85
CA LYS A 19 -2.18 -17.51 3.82
C LYS A 19 -3.35 -17.48 4.81
N ARG A 20 -3.01 -17.41 6.10
CA ARG A 20 -3.97 -17.32 7.21
C ARG A 20 -4.17 -15.89 7.68
N GLY A 21 -5.30 -15.65 8.33
CA GLY A 21 -5.54 -14.46 9.14
C GLY A 21 -6.57 -14.77 10.21
N CYS A 22 -7.03 -13.73 10.91
CA CYS A 22 -7.93 -13.89 12.04
C CYS A 22 -9.10 -12.91 12.02
N VAL A 23 -10.23 -13.38 12.52
CA VAL A 23 -11.36 -12.57 12.97
C VAL A 23 -11.18 -12.34 14.46
N TYR A 24 -11.42 -11.11 14.90
CA TYR A 24 -11.19 -10.68 16.27
C TYR A 24 -12.32 -9.76 16.75
N SER A 25 -12.48 -9.65 18.07
CA SER A 25 -13.35 -8.68 18.72
C SER A 25 -12.55 -7.58 19.44
N LEU A 26 -13.15 -6.39 19.56
CA LEU A 26 -12.81 -5.46 20.64
C LEU A 26 -13.82 -5.67 21.76
N VAL A 27 -13.31 -5.84 22.98
CA VAL A 27 -14.11 -6.06 24.18
C VAL A 27 -14.17 -4.77 24.98
N CYS A 28 -15.35 -4.42 25.49
CA CYS A 28 -15.53 -3.30 26.39
C CYS A 28 -14.83 -3.57 27.73
N PRO A 29 -13.88 -2.73 28.17
CA PRO A 29 -13.23 -2.92 29.47
C PRO A 29 -14.20 -2.86 30.66
N LYS A 30 -15.31 -2.10 30.54
CA LYS A 30 -16.30 -1.93 31.62
C LYS A 30 -17.23 -3.12 31.81
N ALA A 31 -17.70 -3.69 30.69
CA ALA A 31 -18.80 -4.65 30.69
C ALA A 31 -18.35 -6.05 30.28
N SER A 32 -17.08 -6.22 29.89
CA SER A 32 -16.52 -7.47 29.33
C SER A 32 -17.33 -8.01 28.13
N GLN A 33 -18.07 -7.13 27.44
CA GLN A 33 -18.91 -7.46 26.29
C GLN A 33 -18.24 -7.09 24.96
N VAL A 34 -18.49 -7.89 23.93
CA VAL A 34 -18.01 -7.62 22.57
C VAL A 34 -18.71 -6.39 22.00
N ARG A 35 -17.92 -5.38 21.62
CA ARG A 35 -18.43 -4.11 21.06
C ARG A 35 -18.09 -3.92 19.59
N TYR A 36 -17.15 -4.67 19.04
CA TYR A 36 -16.78 -4.58 17.64
C TYR A 36 -16.20 -5.91 17.18
N VAL A 37 -16.50 -6.31 15.96
CA VAL A 37 -15.88 -7.46 15.29
C VAL A 37 -15.18 -6.97 14.03
N GLY A 38 -13.95 -7.43 13.81
CA GLY A 38 -13.22 -7.14 12.59
C GLY A 38 -12.28 -8.28 12.19
N LYS A 39 -11.65 -8.13 11.04
CA LYS A 39 -10.64 -9.08 10.54
C LYS A 39 -9.27 -8.44 10.34
N THR A 40 -8.22 -9.24 10.40
CA THR A 40 -6.84 -8.84 10.07
C THR A 40 -6.02 -10.01 9.53
N VAL A 41 -4.99 -9.68 8.77
CA VAL A 41 -3.98 -10.62 8.26
C VAL A 41 -2.58 -10.33 8.82
N GLY A 42 -2.47 -9.26 9.61
CA GLY A 42 -1.26 -8.88 10.32
C GLY A 42 -1.42 -9.04 11.84
N LYS A 43 -0.33 -8.80 12.57
CA LYS A 43 -0.28 -8.94 14.03
C LYS A 43 -1.40 -8.17 14.75
N ILE A 44 -1.98 -8.81 15.77
CA ILE A 44 -3.06 -8.23 16.60
C ILE A 44 -2.61 -6.94 17.29
N SER A 45 -1.39 -6.91 17.84
CA SER A 45 -0.82 -5.72 18.49
C SER A 45 -0.82 -4.50 17.56
N ILE A 46 -0.35 -4.67 16.32
CA ILE A 46 -0.37 -3.61 15.30
C ILE A 46 -1.81 -3.19 14.98
N ARG A 47 -2.76 -4.13 14.97
CA ARG A 47 -4.17 -3.82 14.69
C ARG A 47 -4.81 -3.01 15.81
N LEU A 48 -4.50 -3.32 17.07
CA LEU A 48 -4.92 -2.56 18.25
C LEU A 48 -4.35 -1.14 18.21
N SER A 49 -3.03 -0.98 18.01
CA SER A 49 -2.39 0.33 17.88
C SER A 49 -3.04 1.16 16.76
N LYS A 50 -3.39 0.53 15.63
CA LYS A 50 -4.11 1.20 14.54
C LYS A 50 -5.50 1.65 14.92
N HIS A 51 -6.25 0.89 15.73
CA HIS A 51 -7.56 1.32 16.22
C HIS A 51 -7.41 2.52 17.16
N LYS A 52 -6.48 2.44 18.12
CA LYS A 52 -6.15 3.58 19.01
C LYS A 52 -5.79 4.81 18.19
N TYR A 53 -4.85 4.72 17.26
CA TYR A 53 -4.42 5.86 16.42
C TYR A 53 -5.54 6.44 15.54
N ARG A 54 -6.39 5.61 14.94
CA ARG A 54 -7.41 6.04 13.98
C ARG A 54 -8.70 6.57 14.62
N ARG A 55 -8.84 6.50 15.95
CA ARG A 55 -10.06 6.95 16.65
C ARG A 55 -10.45 8.39 16.28
N ASN A 56 -9.48 9.28 16.12
CA ASN A 56 -9.69 10.70 15.82
C ASN A 56 -9.69 11.04 14.32
N LYS A 57 -9.77 10.03 13.43
CA LYS A 57 -9.65 10.24 11.98
C LYS A 57 -10.98 10.26 11.24
N SER A 58 -12.07 9.82 11.86
CA SER A 58 -13.41 9.80 11.25
C SER A 58 -14.49 9.68 12.31
N SER A 59 -15.65 10.30 12.08
CA SER A 59 -16.85 10.07 12.89
C SER A 59 -17.45 8.71 12.54
N SER A 60 -17.51 7.80 13.50
CA SER A 60 -18.19 6.49 13.37
C SER A 60 -18.53 5.98 14.75
N HIS A 61 -19.59 5.17 14.90
CA HIS A 61 -19.99 4.60 16.20
C HIS A 61 -18.82 3.96 16.95
N LYS A 62 -18.01 3.15 16.26
CA LYS A 62 -16.81 2.52 16.84
C LYS A 62 -15.80 3.56 17.30
N ASN A 63 -15.50 4.59 16.51
CA ASN A 63 -14.54 5.62 16.92
C ASN A 63 -15.06 6.49 18.06
N ASN A 64 -16.35 6.84 18.06
CA ASN A 64 -16.99 7.60 19.14
C ASN A 64 -16.95 6.79 20.44
N TRP A 65 -17.17 5.48 20.37
CA TRP A 65 -16.98 4.57 21.51
C TRP A 65 -15.53 4.55 22.01
N LEU A 66 -14.54 4.47 21.12
CA LEU A 66 -13.13 4.53 21.52
C LEU A 66 -12.74 5.88 22.15
N GLN A 67 -13.32 6.99 21.68
CA GLN A 67 -13.14 8.31 22.29
C GLN A 67 -13.81 8.41 23.66
N LEU A 68 -14.96 7.75 23.85
CA LEU A 68 -15.59 7.65 25.17
C LEU A 68 -14.67 6.91 26.15
N LEU A 69 -14.12 5.76 25.76
CA LEU A 69 -13.17 5.02 26.60
C LEU A 69 -11.93 5.85 26.94
N GLU A 70 -11.45 6.68 26.01
CA GLU A 70 -10.34 7.59 26.26
C GLU A 70 -10.68 8.64 27.33
N ARG A 71 -11.84 9.29 27.22
CA ARG A 71 -12.29 10.27 28.23
C ARG A 71 -12.47 9.66 29.61
N GLU A 72 -12.73 8.36 29.67
CA GLU A 72 -12.91 7.59 30.89
C GLU A 72 -11.62 6.95 31.41
N GLY A 73 -10.48 7.16 30.74
CA GLY A 73 -9.18 6.59 31.15
C GLY A 73 -9.02 5.08 30.86
N LEU A 74 -9.96 4.47 30.14
CA LEU A 74 -10.02 3.01 29.91
C LEU A 74 -9.50 2.58 28.52
N LEU A 75 -8.98 3.52 27.73
CA LEU A 75 -8.47 3.19 26.39
C LEU A 75 -7.27 2.23 26.46
N ASP A 76 -6.49 2.26 27.53
CA ASP A 76 -5.33 1.39 27.69
C ASP A 76 -5.68 -0.04 28.08
N ASP A 77 -6.81 -0.23 28.75
CA ASP A 77 -7.39 -1.54 29.05
C ASP A 77 -8.11 -2.17 27.85
N LEU A 78 -8.20 -1.47 26.72
CA LEU A 78 -8.83 -1.99 25.50
C LEU A 78 -8.03 -3.17 24.94
N GLN A 79 -8.69 -4.33 24.87
CA GLN A 79 -8.09 -5.55 24.35
C GLN A 79 -8.72 -6.00 23.03
N ILE A 80 -7.92 -6.69 22.23
CA ILE A 80 -8.40 -7.50 21.11
C ILE A 80 -8.39 -8.97 21.53
N VAL A 81 -9.51 -9.65 21.35
CA VAL A 81 -9.62 -11.10 21.50
C VAL A 81 -9.76 -11.74 20.13
N VAL A 82 -8.92 -12.74 19.83
CA VAL A 82 -9.04 -13.52 18.59
C VAL A 82 -10.23 -14.46 18.73
N ILE A 83 -11.18 -14.36 17.81
CA ILE A 83 -12.37 -15.21 17.78
C ILE A 83 -12.11 -16.46 16.94
N GLU A 84 -11.47 -16.29 15.78
CA GLU A 84 -11.24 -17.40 14.84
C GLU A 84 -10.05 -17.12 13.93
N GLU A 85 -9.19 -18.12 13.73
CA GLU A 85 -8.17 -18.14 12.68
C GLU A 85 -8.64 -18.94 11.48
N CYS A 86 -8.59 -18.35 10.29
CA CYS A 86 -9.01 -19.03 9.07
C CYS A 86 -8.22 -18.53 7.85
N ASP A 87 -8.43 -19.18 6.70
CA ASP A 87 -7.86 -18.72 5.44
C ASP A 87 -8.31 -17.31 5.09
N ILE A 88 -7.40 -16.52 4.50
CA ILE A 88 -7.70 -15.15 4.08
C ILE A 88 -8.92 -15.08 3.17
N LEU A 89 -9.15 -16.12 2.36
CA LEU A 89 -10.29 -16.22 1.45
C LEU A 89 -11.63 -16.34 2.19
N ARG A 90 -11.62 -16.89 3.42
CA ARG A 90 -12.82 -17.08 4.24
C ARG A 90 -13.06 -15.93 5.23
N LEU A 91 -12.05 -15.10 5.53
CA LEU A 91 -12.14 -14.05 6.55
C LEU A 91 -13.37 -13.14 6.40
N SER A 92 -13.72 -12.72 5.19
CA SER A 92 -14.91 -11.87 4.98
C SER A 92 -16.21 -12.59 5.33
N LYS A 93 -16.33 -13.87 4.97
CA LYS A 93 -17.50 -14.70 5.30
C LYS A 93 -17.58 -14.94 6.81
N ARG A 94 -16.44 -15.18 7.46
CA ARG A 94 -16.35 -15.41 8.92
C ARG A 94 -16.62 -14.14 9.72
N GLU A 95 -16.10 -13.00 9.30
CA GLU A 95 -16.43 -11.69 9.91
C GLU A 95 -17.94 -11.42 9.87
N LYS A 96 -18.59 -11.63 8.72
CA LYS A 96 -20.05 -11.48 8.60
C LYS A 96 -20.80 -12.44 9.52
N TYR A 97 -20.36 -13.69 9.59
CA TYR A 97 -20.94 -14.69 10.49
C TYR A 97 -20.86 -14.25 11.97
N TRP A 98 -19.69 -13.81 12.43
CA TRP A 98 -19.49 -13.42 13.83
C TRP A 98 -20.23 -12.14 14.20
N ILE A 99 -20.32 -11.16 13.29
CA ILE A 99 -21.16 -9.98 13.51
C ILE A 99 -22.62 -10.39 13.71
N ALA A 100 -23.15 -11.27 12.85
CA ALA A 100 -24.53 -11.76 12.97
C ALA A 100 -24.72 -12.58 14.27
N TYR A 101 -23.75 -13.43 14.63
CA TYR A 101 -23.77 -14.20 15.86
C TYR A 101 -23.88 -13.29 17.09
N TYR A 102 -22.97 -12.33 17.26
CA TYR A 102 -22.98 -11.45 18.43
C TYR A 102 -24.20 -10.52 18.46
N LYS A 103 -24.72 -10.07 17.31
CA LYS A 103 -26.00 -9.36 17.27
C LYS A 103 -27.15 -10.24 17.75
N LYS A 104 -27.19 -11.51 17.36
CA LYS A 104 -28.22 -12.47 17.81
C LYS A 104 -28.11 -12.75 19.33
N GLN A 105 -26.90 -12.72 19.88
CA GLN A 105 -26.66 -12.84 21.32
C GLN A 105 -26.99 -11.55 22.10
N GLY A 106 -27.51 -10.50 21.45
CA GLY A 106 -27.88 -9.25 22.10
C GLY A 106 -26.71 -8.30 22.38
N CYS A 107 -25.52 -8.52 21.81
CA CYS A 107 -24.41 -7.59 21.97
C CYS A 107 -24.64 -6.29 21.17
N ASP A 108 -24.44 -5.15 21.83
CA ASP A 108 -24.49 -3.83 21.20
C ASP A 108 -23.22 -3.54 20.39
N LEU A 109 -23.17 -4.07 19.16
CA LEU A 109 -22.04 -3.92 18.26
C LEU A 109 -22.01 -2.54 17.60
N THR A 110 -20.82 -1.93 17.62
CA THR A 110 -20.49 -0.68 16.93
C THR A 110 -20.19 -0.83 15.43
N ASN A 111 -20.30 -2.05 14.89
CA ASN A 111 -20.14 -2.33 13.46
C ASN A 111 -21.25 -1.63 12.65
N VAL A 112 -20.87 -0.67 11.80
CA VAL A 112 -21.80 0.09 10.94
C VAL A 112 -22.43 -0.80 9.88
N THR A 113 -21.67 -1.74 9.32
CA THR A 113 -22.13 -2.63 8.24
C THR A 113 -22.26 -4.07 8.73
N PRO A 114 -23.04 -4.92 8.04
CA PRO A 114 -23.15 -6.36 8.36
C PRO A 114 -21.82 -7.13 8.26
N GLY A 115 -20.74 -6.49 7.81
CA GLY A 115 -19.45 -7.11 7.56
C GLY A 115 -19.33 -7.74 6.18
N GLY A 116 -18.13 -8.23 5.87
CA GLY A 116 -17.82 -8.81 4.55
C GLY A 116 -17.25 -7.82 3.55
N GLU A 117 -17.23 -6.52 3.89
CA GLU A 117 -16.51 -5.53 3.09
C GLU A 117 -15.03 -5.89 3.00
N VAL A 118 -14.53 -5.95 1.78
CA VAL A 118 -13.12 -6.15 1.53
C VAL A 118 -12.48 -4.79 1.82
N GLY A 119 -11.75 -4.67 2.94
CA GLY A 119 -10.90 -3.51 3.18
C GLY A 119 -9.95 -3.25 1.99
N SER A 120 -9.18 -2.16 2.02
CA SER A 120 -8.34 -1.72 0.89
C SER A 120 -7.40 -2.80 0.29
N LEU A 121 -7.13 -3.89 1.00
CA LEU A 121 -6.35 -5.07 0.56
C LEU A 121 -7.06 -6.03 -0.43
N GLY A 122 -8.21 -5.62 -0.97
CA GLY A 122 -8.85 -6.33 -2.08
C GLY A 122 -9.99 -5.58 -2.75
N HIS A 123 -10.14 -4.28 -2.47
CA HIS A 123 -11.04 -3.42 -3.22
C HIS A 123 -10.52 -3.32 -4.67
N ARG A 124 -11.04 -4.20 -5.54
CA ARG A 124 -10.82 -4.08 -6.98
C ARG A 124 -11.67 -2.92 -7.43
N HIS A 125 -11.04 -1.87 -7.96
CA HIS A 125 -11.77 -0.80 -8.64
C HIS A 125 -12.71 -1.42 -9.67
N SER A 126 -13.96 -0.94 -9.71
CA SER A 126 -14.92 -1.31 -10.75
C SER A 126 -14.31 -1.04 -12.14
N LYS A 127 -14.82 -1.71 -13.18
CA LYS A 127 -14.38 -1.45 -14.56
C LYS A 127 -14.50 0.04 -14.91
N GLU A 128 -15.57 0.69 -14.45
CA GLU A 128 -15.81 2.12 -14.62
C GLU A 128 -14.78 2.99 -13.88
N ALA A 129 -14.47 2.69 -12.62
CA ALA A 129 -13.46 3.42 -11.87
C ALA A 129 -12.07 3.29 -12.52
N LYS A 130 -11.72 2.09 -12.99
CA LYS A 130 -10.48 1.87 -13.76
C LYS A 130 -10.46 2.69 -15.04
N LYS A 131 -11.58 2.78 -15.76
CA LYS A 131 -11.71 3.59 -16.98
C LYS A 131 -11.49 5.08 -16.68
N LYS A 132 -12.16 5.63 -15.66
CA LYS A 132 -11.98 7.03 -15.24
C LYS A 132 -10.54 7.36 -14.84
N ILE A 133 -9.89 6.47 -14.08
CA ILE A 133 -8.48 6.62 -13.70
C ILE A 133 -7.58 6.59 -14.95
N SER A 134 -7.83 5.66 -15.88
CA SER A 134 -7.08 5.57 -17.14
C SER A 134 -7.24 6.84 -17.98
N GLU A 135 -8.45 7.36 -18.13
CA GLU A 135 -8.73 8.60 -18.87
C GLU A 135 -8.09 9.82 -18.22
N ALA A 136 -8.10 9.91 -16.89
CA ALA A 136 -7.40 10.96 -16.17
C ALA A 136 -5.87 10.87 -16.35
N ALA A 137 -5.31 9.66 -16.33
CA ALA A 137 -3.89 9.42 -16.58
C ALA A 137 -3.48 9.80 -18.01
N LYS A 138 -4.31 9.46 -19.01
CA LYS A 138 -4.11 9.86 -20.42
C LYS A 138 -4.06 11.37 -20.57
N ARG A 139 -5.00 12.10 -19.94
CA ARG A 139 -5.03 13.58 -19.94
C ARG A 139 -3.78 14.23 -19.35
N ASN A 140 -3.10 13.54 -18.44
CA ASN A 140 -1.87 14.03 -17.80
C ASN A 140 -0.59 13.48 -18.44
N LYS A 141 -0.70 12.63 -19.48
CA LYS A 141 0.47 12.06 -20.15
C LYS A 141 1.24 13.16 -20.86
N GLY A 142 2.53 13.29 -20.53
CA GLY A 142 3.42 14.31 -21.11
C GLY A 142 3.31 15.70 -20.49
N ARG A 143 2.37 15.95 -19.54
CA ARG A 143 2.35 17.22 -18.81
C ARG A 143 3.63 17.36 -17.99
N LYS A 144 4.36 18.45 -18.25
CA LYS A 144 5.53 18.85 -17.48
C LYS A 144 5.06 19.63 -16.26
N ALA A 145 5.66 19.37 -15.10
CA ALA A 145 5.44 20.19 -13.90
C ALA A 145 5.79 21.67 -14.19
N SER A 146 5.04 22.60 -13.59
CA SER A 146 5.30 24.04 -13.72
C SER A 146 6.70 24.40 -13.18
N LYS A 147 7.23 25.55 -13.61
CA LYS A 147 8.52 26.05 -13.11
C LYS A 147 8.50 26.18 -11.58
N GLU A 148 7.41 26.69 -11.01
CA GLU A 148 7.22 26.83 -9.56
C GLU A 148 7.17 25.48 -8.85
N ALA A 149 6.43 24.49 -9.40
CA ALA A 149 6.37 23.15 -8.83
C ALA A 149 7.75 22.48 -8.84
N ARG A 150 8.51 22.64 -9.92
CA ARG A 150 9.91 22.17 -9.99
C ARG A 150 10.79 22.84 -8.94
N LYS A 151 10.67 24.15 -8.76
CA LYS A 151 11.44 24.88 -7.75
C LYS A 151 11.12 24.39 -6.33
N ARG A 152 9.84 24.19 -5.99
CA ARG A 152 9.42 23.62 -4.70
C ARG A 152 9.96 22.21 -4.46
N ILE A 153 9.87 21.34 -5.47
CA ILE A 153 10.42 19.98 -5.39
C ILE A 153 11.95 20.02 -5.24
N SER A 154 12.63 20.89 -5.99
CA SER A 154 14.08 21.05 -5.89
C SER A 154 14.50 21.53 -4.50
N ALA A 155 13.77 22.50 -3.94
CA ALA A 155 14.03 23.03 -2.61
C ALA A 155 13.84 21.97 -1.52
N SER A 156 12.80 21.12 -1.62
CA SER A 156 12.56 20.06 -0.63
C SER A 156 13.55 18.89 -0.70
N LEU A 157 14.21 18.71 -1.84
CA LEU A 157 15.24 17.68 -2.04
C LEU A 157 16.64 18.16 -1.65
N LEU A 158 16.87 19.47 -1.59
CA LEU A 158 18.14 20.05 -1.19
C LEU A 158 18.45 19.65 0.27
N GLY A 159 19.61 19.04 0.51
CA GLY A 159 20.01 18.58 1.84
C GLY A 159 19.43 17.23 2.29
N ASN A 160 18.70 16.51 1.43
CA ASN A 160 18.17 15.18 1.79
C ASN A 160 19.30 14.13 1.93
N THR A 161 19.62 13.75 3.15
CA THR A 161 20.69 12.79 3.50
C THR A 161 20.22 11.35 3.65
N ARG A 162 18.92 11.05 3.51
CA ARG A 162 18.35 9.71 3.80
C ARG A 162 18.98 8.56 3.01
N ARG A 163 19.64 8.86 1.90
CA ARG A 163 20.34 7.87 1.06
C ARG A 163 21.85 8.10 0.96
N LYS A 164 22.38 9.12 1.64
CA LYS A 164 23.82 9.40 1.65
C LYS A 164 24.52 8.26 2.40
N GLY A 165 25.49 7.61 1.76
CA GLY A 165 26.24 6.49 2.35
C GLY A 165 25.61 5.10 2.19
N ILE A 166 24.41 4.96 1.61
CA ILE A 166 23.84 3.64 1.32
C ILE A 166 24.58 3.02 0.12
N LEU A 167 25.33 1.95 0.36
CA LEU A 167 25.98 1.17 -0.68
C LEU A 167 24.93 0.39 -1.48
N PHE A 168 24.98 0.51 -2.80
CA PHE A 168 24.15 -0.31 -3.69
C PHE A 168 24.66 -1.76 -3.71
N ALA A 169 23.74 -2.73 -3.75
CA ALA A 169 24.08 -4.12 -4.03
C ALA A 169 24.77 -4.25 -5.41
N GLU A 170 25.69 -5.21 -5.54
CA GLU A 170 26.48 -5.41 -6.78
C GLU A 170 25.61 -5.62 -8.02
N ALA A 171 24.51 -6.37 -7.88
CA ALA A 171 23.55 -6.56 -8.97
C ALA A 171 22.96 -5.23 -9.48
N SER A 172 22.66 -4.30 -8.56
CA SER A 172 22.16 -2.96 -8.89
C SER A 172 23.21 -2.10 -9.57
N LYS A 173 24.46 -2.14 -9.10
CA LYS A 173 25.59 -1.44 -9.75
C LYS A 173 25.79 -1.93 -11.19
N ARG A 174 25.77 -3.25 -11.41
CA ARG A 174 25.87 -3.86 -12.74
C ARG A 174 24.73 -3.40 -13.67
N LYS A 175 23.49 -3.36 -13.17
CA LYS A 175 22.34 -2.89 -13.96
C LYS A 175 22.47 -1.42 -14.35
N ILE A 176 22.89 -0.56 -13.42
CA ILE A 176 23.13 0.86 -13.70
C ILE A 176 24.24 1.01 -14.75
N SER A 177 25.35 0.28 -14.61
CA SER A 177 26.46 0.30 -15.56
C SER A 177 26.01 -0.11 -16.97
N LYS A 178 25.31 -1.24 -17.10
CA LYS A 178 24.76 -1.71 -18.40
C LYS A 178 23.88 -0.66 -19.05
N ASN A 179 23.00 -0.02 -18.29
CA ASN A 179 22.08 1.00 -18.83
C ASN A 179 22.77 2.32 -19.21
N ARG A 180 23.89 2.67 -18.57
CA ARG A 180 24.64 3.91 -18.86
C ARG A 180 25.69 3.74 -19.94
N LYS A 181 26.05 2.50 -20.29
CA LYS A 181 27.05 2.21 -21.32
C LYS A 181 26.60 2.79 -22.66
N GLY A 182 27.43 3.65 -23.26
CA GLY A 182 27.16 4.29 -24.55
C GLY A 182 26.32 5.58 -24.48
N ILE A 183 25.79 5.96 -23.32
CA ILE A 183 25.06 7.24 -23.19
C ILE A 183 26.07 8.35 -22.87
N PRO A 184 26.28 9.34 -23.75
CA PRO A 184 27.18 10.45 -23.47
C PRO A 184 26.66 11.30 -22.32
N ALA A 185 27.59 11.90 -21.55
CA ALA A 185 27.22 12.88 -20.54
C ALA A 185 26.53 14.09 -21.20
N TRP A 186 25.55 14.69 -20.53
CA TRP A 186 24.77 15.81 -21.06
C TRP A 186 25.63 17.05 -21.34
N ASN A 187 26.76 17.19 -20.65
CA ASN A 187 27.75 18.26 -20.79
C ASN A 187 28.98 17.84 -21.61
N LYS A 188 28.92 16.73 -22.37
CA LYS A 188 30.02 16.29 -23.24
C LYS A 188 30.12 17.19 -24.47
N LYS A 189 31.18 18.00 -24.55
CA LYS A 189 31.51 18.88 -25.69
C LYS A 189 32.52 18.22 -26.63
N LYS A 190 32.38 18.46 -27.94
CA LYS A 190 33.37 18.02 -28.93
C LYS A 190 34.55 18.97 -28.92
N VAL A 191 35.72 18.46 -28.59
CA VAL A 191 37.00 19.16 -28.65
C VAL A 191 37.72 18.72 -29.92
N VAL A 192 38.24 19.71 -30.66
CA VAL A 192 38.99 19.52 -31.90
C VAL A 192 40.37 20.12 -31.70
N GLN A 193 41.41 19.33 -31.93
CA GLN A 193 42.80 19.76 -31.94
C GLN A 193 43.20 20.09 -33.38
N LEU A 194 43.75 21.28 -33.58
CA LEU A 194 44.18 21.79 -34.88
C LEU A 194 45.69 22.08 -34.89
N THR A 195 46.32 22.03 -36.06
CA THR A 195 47.66 22.61 -36.28
C THR A 195 47.57 24.13 -36.39
N LEU A 196 48.72 24.82 -36.34
CA LEU A 196 48.80 26.28 -36.58
C LEU A 196 48.30 26.69 -37.98
N ARG A 197 48.20 25.74 -38.92
CA ARG A 197 47.66 25.95 -40.27
C ARG A 197 46.18 25.54 -40.39
N GLY A 198 45.50 25.28 -39.26
CA GLY A 198 44.07 24.91 -39.22
C GLY A 198 43.76 23.47 -39.62
N ILE A 199 44.77 22.60 -39.75
CA ILE A 199 44.57 21.19 -40.12
C ILE A 199 44.15 20.40 -38.88
N VAL A 200 43.08 19.61 -38.98
CA VAL A 200 42.58 18.78 -37.87
C VAL A 200 43.56 17.67 -37.55
N ILE A 201 44.04 17.63 -36.30
CA ILE A 201 44.91 16.57 -35.77
C ILE A 201 44.08 15.48 -35.11
N LYS A 202 43.14 15.86 -34.23
CA LYS A 202 42.38 14.91 -33.41
C LYS A 202 41.06 15.50 -32.94
N THR A 203 40.05 14.65 -32.77
CA THR A 203 38.79 15.05 -32.13
C THR A 203 38.42 14.08 -31.01
N TRP A 204 37.95 14.60 -29.88
CA TRP A 204 37.42 13.79 -28.78
C TRP A 204 36.29 14.54 -28.06
N GLY A 205 35.53 13.83 -27.22
CA GLY A 205 34.54 14.47 -26.38
C GLY A 205 35.11 14.72 -24.98
N SER A 206 35.13 15.97 -24.55
CA SER A 206 35.50 16.37 -23.18
C SER A 206 34.25 16.73 -22.37
N VAL A 207 34.31 16.48 -21.07
CA VAL A 207 33.30 16.92 -20.12
C VAL A 207 33.93 18.06 -19.34
N ASP A 208 33.29 19.23 -19.34
CA ASP A 208 33.71 20.34 -18.46
C ASP A 208 33.48 20.00 -16.99
#